data_AF-A0A7K6MVM9-F1
#
_entry.id   AF-A0A7K6MVM9-F1
#
_cell.length_a   1.000
_cell.length_b   1.000
_cell.length_c   1.000
_cell.angle_alpha   90.00
_cell.angle_beta   90.00
_cell.angle_gamma   90.00
#
_symmetry.space_group_name_H-M   'P 1'
#
loop_
_entity.id
_entity.type
_entity.pdbx_description
1 polymer ?
#
loop_
_entity_poly.entity_id
_entity_poly.type
_entity_poly.pdbx_seq_one_letter_code
_entity_poly.pdbx_strand_id
1 'polypeptide(L)'
;KRSGFLTVGYRGSYTTVRDNQADAKFRRVARIMVCGRIALAKEVFGETLNESRDPDRPPEKYTSRFYLKFTYLEQAFDRLSEAGFHMVACNSTGTAAFINQYRDDKIWSSYTEYIFFSK
;
A
#
# COMPACT_ATOMS: atom_id res chain seq x y z
N LYS A 1 0.99 -15.32 -19.37
CA LYS A 1 0.67 -14.51 -18.17
C LYS A 1 -0.45 -15.20 -17.41
N ARG A 2 -0.38 -15.26 -16.07
CA ARG A 2 -1.46 -15.84 -15.24
C ARG A 2 -2.42 -14.72 -14.86
N SER A 3 -3.71 -14.92 -15.06
CA SER A 3 -4.73 -13.98 -14.63
C SER A 3 -4.75 -13.85 -13.10
N GLY A 4 -5.11 -12.67 -12.61
CA GLY A 4 -5.30 -12.46 -11.18
C GLY A 4 -5.31 -11.00 -10.75
N PHE A 5 -5.49 -10.83 -9.45
CA PHE A 5 -5.55 -9.53 -8.79
C PHE A 5 -4.29 -9.27 -7.96
N LEU A 6 -3.86 -8.02 -7.99
CA LEU A 6 -2.93 -7.44 -7.03
C LEU A 6 -3.59 -6.22 -6.40
N THR A 7 -3.43 -6.05 -5.09
CA THR A 7 -3.85 -4.83 -4.39
C THR A 7 -2.60 -4.16 -3.85
N VAL A 8 -2.47 -2.86 -4.10
CA VAL A 8 -1.43 -2.03 -3.48
C VAL A 8 -2.10 -1.00 -2.59
N GLY A 9 -1.51 -0.73 -1.43
CA GLY A 9 -2.12 0.20 -0.49
C GLY A 9 -1.11 0.84 0.43
N TYR A 10 -1.50 1.89 1.12
CA TYR A 10 -0.65 2.55 2.11
C TYR A 10 -1.48 3.06 3.27
N ARG A 11 -0.82 3.16 4.43
CA ARG A 11 -1.38 3.83 5.60
C ARG A 11 -0.94 5.30 5.60
N GLY A 12 -1.90 6.20 5.54
CA GLY A 12 -1.70 7.62 5.81
C GLY A 12 -1.91 7.91 7.29
N SER A 13 -1.23 8.93 7.80
CA SER A 13 -1.43 9.46 9.14
C SER A 13 -1.58 10.98 9.05
N TYR A 14 -2.65 11.50 9.63
CA TYR A 14 -2.87 12.92 9.79
C TYR A 14 -2.85 13.24 11.28
N THR A 15 -1.91 14.07 11.69
CA THR A 15 -1.95 14.73 13.00
C THR A 15 -2.56 16.09 12.79
N THR A 16 -3.58 16.45 13.58
CA THR A 16 -4.11 17.81 13.62
C THR A 16 -3.06 18.73 14.24
N VAL A 17 -2.08 19.19 13.44
CA VAL A 17 -1.04 20.12 13.89
C VAL A 17 -1.24 21.46 13.18
N ARG A 18 -1.47 22.47 14.02
CA ARG A 18 -1.56 23.91 13.79
C ARG A 18 -0.87 24.37 12.49
N ASP A 19 -1.69 24.70 11.49
CA ASP A 19 -1.58 25.49 10.25
C ASP A 19 -0.25 26.03 9.65
N ASN A 20 0.94 25.79 10.22
CA ASN A 20 2.17 26.52 9.85
C ASN A 20 3.30 25.70 9.21
N GLN A 21 3.05 24.47 8.74
CA GLN A 21 4.02 23.72 7.93
C GLN A 21 3.49 23.49 6.52
N ALA A 22 4.09 24.13 5.51
CA ALA A 22 3.71 23.99 4.11
C ALA A 22 3.72 22.52 3.63
N ASP A 23 4.63 21.71 4.17
CA ASP A 23 4.77 20.28 3.84
C ASP A 23 3.70 19.38 4.49
N ALA A 24 2.95 19.88 5.48
CA ALA A 24 1.88 19.13 6.13
C ALA A 24 0.68 18.85 5.20
N LYS A 25 0.65 19.48 4.01
CA LYS A 25 -0.43 19.36 3.03
C LYS A 25 -0.18 18.29 1.95
N PHE A 26 1.04 17.75 1.82
CA PHE A 26 1.36 16.77 0.80
C PHE A 26 1.10 15.33 1.24
N ARG A 27 0.76 14.47 0.28
CA ARG A 27 0.55 13.03 0.51
C ARG A 27 1.85 12.38 0.98
N ARG A 28 1.86 11.88 2.22
CA ARG A 28 2.99 11.13 2.77
C ARG A 28 2.72 9.62 2.72
N VAL A 29 3.48 8.92 1.89
CA VAL A 29 3.43 7.45 1.76
C VAL A 29 4.61 6.85 2.49
N ALA A 30 4.41 6.33 3.69
CA ALA A 30 5.50 5.74 4.47
C ALA A 30 5.94 4.36 3.93
N ARG A 31 4.98 3.59 3.40
CA ARG A 31 5.19 2.24 2.87
C ARG A 31 4.04 1.86 1.97
N ILE A 32 4.36 1.24 0.83
CA ILE A 32 3.38 0.65 -0.08
C ILE A 32 3.31 -0.85 0.22
N MET A 33 2.17 -1.29 0.75
CA MET A 33 1.84 -2.69 0.96
C MET A 33 1.42 -3.33 -0.36
N VAL A 34 1.73 -4.61 -0.55
CA VAL A 34 1.35 -5.41 -1.72
C VAL A 34 0.66 -6.68 -1.24
N CYS A 35 -0.56 -6.89 -1.75
CA CYS A 35 -1.41 -8.04 -1.43
C CYS A 35 -1.79 -8.78 -2.71
N GLY A 36 -1.83 -10.11 -2.67
CA GLY A 36 -2.26 -10.93 -3.80
C GLY A 36 -1.49 -12.25 -3.90
N ARG A 37 -1.51 -12.86 -5.09
CA ARG A 37 -0.78 -14.11 -5.36
C ARG A 37 0.72 -13.82 -5.41
N ILE A 38 1.51 -14.61 -4.70
CA ILE A 38 2.96 -14.39 -4.51
C ILE A 38 3.70 -14.39 -5.85
N ALA A 39 3.41 -15.36 -6.72
CA ALA A 39 4.01 -15.44 -8.05
C ALA A 39 3.78 -14.15 -8.87
N LEU A 40 2.58 -13.57 -8.81
CA LEU A 40 2.26 -12.33 -9.54
C LEU A 40 2.99 -11.13 -8.95
N ALA A 41 3.02 -11.01 -7.62
CA ALA A 41 3.73 -9.91 -6.96
C ALA A 41 5.24 -9.95 -7.30
N LYS A 42 5.84 -11.15 -7.32
CA LYS A 42 7.25 -11.34 -7.71
C LYS A 42 7.50 -11.04 -9.19
N GLU A 43 6.59 -11.45 -10.08
CA GLU A 43 6.67 -11.14 -11.52
C GLU A 43 6.66 -9.63 -11.78
N VAL A 44 5.81 -8.88 -11.08
CA VAL A 44 5.67 -7.42 -11.28
C VAL A 44 6.78 -6.62 -10.60
N PHE A 45 7.10 -6.94 -9.35
CA PHE A 45 7.94 -6.08 -8.52
C PHE A 45 9.38 -6.58 -8.35
N GLY A 46 9.65 -7.86 -8.61
CA GLY A 46 10.99 -8.45 -8.55
C GLY A 46 11.75 -8.04 -7.29
N GLU A 47 12.97 -7.54 -7.47
CA GLU A 47 13.85 -7.13 -6.37
C GLU A 47 13.35 -5.93 -5.57
N THR A 48 12.38 -5.17 -6.08
CA THR A 48 11.80 -4.03 -5.35
C THR A 48 10.75 -4.46 -4.33
N LEU A 49 10.34 -5.73 -4.36
CA LEU A 49 9.48 -6.34 -3.36
C LEU A 49 10.30 -6.72 -2.13
N ASN A 50 9.75 -6.43 -0.95
CA ASN A 50 10.31 -6.84 0.33
C ASN A 50 9.41 -7.90 0.98
N GLU A 51 10.00 -9.08 1.20
CA GLU A 51 9.33 -10.27 1.71
C GLU A 51 9.56 -10.50 3.21
N SER A 52 10.27 -9.59 3.90
CA SER A 52 10.78 -9.81 5.27
C SER A 52 9.71 -10.09 6.33
N ARG A 53 8.43 -9.83 6.04
CA ARG A 53 7.28 -10.04 6.94
C ARG A 53 6.54 -11.35 6.69
N ASP A 54 6.85 -12.05 5.61
CA ASP A 54 6.24 -13.32 5.20
C ASP A 54 7.21 -14.13 4.30
N PRO A 55 8.44 -14.44 4.78
CA PRO A 55 9.45 -15.13 3.99
C PRO A 55 9.08 -16.60 3.71
N ASP A 56 9.76 -17.22 2.73
CA ASP A 56 9.71 -18.66 2.44
C ASP A 56 8.32 -19.22 2.08
N ARG A 57 7.46 -18.36 1.53
CA ARG A 57 6.11 -18.75 1.11
C ARG A 57 6.11 -19.29 -0.33
N PRO A 58 5.40 -20.41 -0.61
CA PRO A 58 5.33 -20.95 -1.95
C PRO A 58 4.68 -19.99 -2.97
N PRO A 59 5.17 -19.89 -4.22
CA PRO A 59 4.70 -18.92 -5.22
C PRO A 59 3.21 -19.01 -5.57
N GLU A 60 2.59 -20.17 -5.45
CA GLU A 60 1.17 -20.41 -5.72
C GLU A 60 0.24 -19.92 -4.61
N LYS A 61 0.78 -19.58 -3.43
CA LYS A 61 0.01 -19.06 -2.29
C LYS A 61 -0.21 -17.55 -2.42
N TYR A 62 -1.02 -17.02 -1.51
CA TYR A 62 -1.34 -15.60 -1.39
C TYR A 62 -0.67 -14.99 -0.16
N THR A 63 -0.44 -13.68 -0.19
CA THR A 63 0.04 -12.90 0.95
C THR A 63 -0.63 -11.52 1.00
N SER A 64 -0.64 -10.93 2.19
CA SER A 64 -1.04 -9.53 2.44
C SER A 64 0.04 -8.76 3.21
N ARG A 65 1.27 -9.29 3.22
CA ARG A 65 2.35 -8.84 4.12
C ARG A 65 3.58 -8.30 3.42
N PHE A 66 3.64 -8.39 2.09
CA PHE A 66 4.73 -7.81 1.31
C PHE A 66 4.60 -6.28 1.25
N TYR A 67 5.72 -5.62 0.98
CA TYR A 67 5.78 -4.19 0.78
C TYR A 67 6.90 -3.80 -0.19
N LEU A 68 6.82 -2.62 -0.80
CA LEU A 68 7.83 -2.13 -1.73
C LEU A 68 8.97 -1.43 -1.00
N LYS A 69 10.18 -1.52 -1.55
CA LYS A 69 11.39 -0.83 -1.08
C LYS A 69 11.39 0.67 -1.39
N PHE A 70 10.49 1.12 -2.27
CA PHE A 70 10.28 2.53 -2.61
C PHE A 70 8.89 3.00 -2.15
N THR A 71 8.66 4.32 -2.17
CA THR A 71 7.47 4.95 -1.58
C THR A 71 6.63 5.78 -2.56
N TYR A 72 7.05 5.93 -3.81
CA TYR A 72 6.25 6.59 -4.84
C TYR A 72 5.16 5.65 -5.35
N LEU A 73 3.89 6.00 -5.14
CA LEU A 73 2.75 5.17 -5.55
C LEU A 73 2.67 5.01 -7.06
N GLU A 74 2.87 6.11 -7.79
CA GLU A 74 2.78 6.13 -9.24
C GLU A 74 3.86 5.24 -9.87
N GLN A 75 5.06 5.15 -9.26
CA GLN A 75 6.08 4.18 -9.68
C GLN A 75 5.61 2.73 -9.55
N ALA A 76 4.78 2.40 -8.54
CA ALA A 76 4.19 1.07 -8.43
C ALA A 76 3.11 0.84 -9.49
N PHE A 77 2.33 1.88 -9.80
CA PHE A 77 1.28 1.82 -10.82
C PHE A 77 1.86 1.63 -12.22
N ASP A 78 2.97 2.32 -12.54
CA ASP A 78 3.65 2.18 -13.83
C ASP A 78 4.14 0.75 -14.04
N ARG A 79 4.79 0.14 -13.04
CA ARG A 79 5.23 -1.27 -13.09
C ARG A 79 4.07 -2.25 -13.27
N LEU A 80 2.94 -2.01 -12.60
CA LEU A 80 1.73 -2.81 -12.77
C LEU A 80 1.19 -2.69 -14.20
N SER A 81 1.14 -1.46 -14.74
CA SER A 81 0.70 -1.18 -16.10
C SER A 81 1.60 -1.85 -17.15
N GLU A 82 2.93 -1.75 -17.01
CA GLU A 82 3.92 -2.43 -17.85
C GLU A 82 3.75 -3.96 -17.82
N ALA A 83 3.38 -4.51 -16.67
CA ALA A 83 3.07 -5.93 -16.52
C ALA A 83 1.69 -6.33 -17.08
N GLY A 84 0.87 -5.39 -17.55
CA GLY A 84 -0.44 -5.64 -18.14
C GLY A 84 -1.61 -5.66 -17.14
N PHE A 85 -1.40 -5.13 -15.94
CA PHE A 85 -2.48 -4.93 -14.98
C PHE A 85 -3.18 -3.59 -15.22
N HIS A 86 -4.50 -3.57 -15.04
CA HIS A 86 -5.32 -2.36 -15.07
C HIS A 86 -5.89 -2.08 -13.69
N MET A 87 -5.87 -0.81 -13.26
CA MET A 87 -6.58 -0.40 -12.04
C MET A 87 -8.09 -0.52 -12.28
N VAL A 88 -8.77 -1.29 -11.43
CA VAL A 88 -10.20 -1.58 -11.56
C VAL A 88 -11.05 -0.96 -10.45
N ALA A 89 -10.44 -0.63 -9.31
CA ALA A 89 -11.12 0.03 -8.20
C ALA A 89 -10.11 0.67 -7.22
N CYS A 90 -10.58 1.61 -6.41
CA CYS A 90 -9.87 2.11 -5.25
C CYS A 90 -10.84 2.41 -4.10
N ASN A 91 -10.36 2.32 -2.86
CA ASN A 91 -11.09 2.77 -1.68
C ASN A 91 -10.14 3.47 -0.69
N SER A 92 -10.68 4.36 0.14
CA SER A 92 -9.98 4.90 1.30
C SER A 92 -10.86 4.82 2.53
N THR A 93 -10.32 4.27 3.62
CA THR A 93 -10.99 4.17 4.92
C THR A 93 -10.23 4.99 5.95
N GLY A 94 -10.93 5.88 6.65
CA GLY A 94 -10.39 6.65 7.78
C GLY A 94 -10.82 6.06 9.11
N THR A 95 -9.88 5.95 10.06
CA THR A 95 -10.17 5.58 11.46
C THR A 95 -9.42 6.49 12.42
N ALA A 96 -10.09 6.92 13.48
CA ALA A 96 -9.48 7.65 14.58
C ALA A 96 -9.03 6.65 15.65
N ALA A 97 -7.77 6.76 16.09
CA ALA A 97 -7.29 6.07 17.28
C ALA A 97 -7.09 7.09 18.41
N PHE A 98 -7.62 6.77 19.58
CA PHE A 98 -7.35 7.53 20.80
C PHE A 98 -5.96 7.16 21.32
N ILE A 99 -5.08 8.15 21.48
CA ILE A 99 -3.70 7.94 21.95
C ILE A 99 -3.67 7.70 23.46
N ASN A 100 -4.64 8.25 24.20
CA ASN A 100 -4.74 8.12 25.65
C ASN A 100 -6.18 8.32 26.12
N GLN A 101 -6.60 7.59 27.16
CA GLN A 101 -7.91 7.81 27.83
C GLN A 101 -8.02 9.19 28.51
N TYR A 102 -6.90 9.90 28.69
CA TYR A 102 -6.82 11.15 29.46
C TYR A 102 -6.44 12.39 28.63
N ARG A 103 -6.34 12.29 27.29
CA ARG A 103 -6.07 13.43 26.39
C ARG A 103 -7.01 13.41 25.18
N ASP A 104 -7.51 14.57 24.78
CA ASP A 104 -8.35 14.76 23.59
C ASP A 104 -7.59 14.67 22.25
N ASP A 105 -6.28 14.39 22.29
CA ASP A 105 -5.44 14.25 21.10
C ASP A 105 -5.83 12.97 20.31
N LYS A 106 -6.48 13.15 19.15
CA LYS A 106 -6.82 12.07 18.22
C LYS A 106 -5.78 11.98 17.10
N ILE A 107 -5.18 10.80 16.91
CA ILE A 107 -4.46 10.49 15.66
C ILE A 107 -5.46 9.93 14.66
N TRP A 108 -5.54 10.56 13.50
CA TRP A 108 -6.31 10.05 12.37
C TRP A 108 -5.40 9.19 11.50
N SER A 109 -5.76 7.93 11.33
CA SER A 109 -5.13 7.02 10.37
C SER A 109 -6.05 6.81 9.19
N SER A 110 -5.51 6.82 7.99
CA SER A 110 -6.24 6.38 6.80
C SER A 110 -5.55 5.15 6.21
N TYR A 111 -6.32 4.31 5.55
CA TYR A 111 -5.81 3.21 4.74
C TYR A 111 -6.44 3.32 3.36
N THR A 112 -5.58 3.50 2.35
CA THR A 112 -6.02 3.64 0.95
C THR A 112 -5.50 2.47 0.15
N GLU A 113 -6.37 1.83 -0.62
CA GLU A 113 -6.08 0.66 -1.44
C GLU A 113 -6.49 0.88 -2.89
N TYR A 114 -5.69 0.31 -3.79
CA TYR A 114 -5.87 0.33 -5.23
C TYR A 114 -5.80 -1.09 -5.75
N ILE A 115 -6.85 -1.51 -6.45
CA ILE A 115 -7.05 -2.88 -6.91
C ILE A 115 -6.73 -2.95 -8.39
N PHE A 116 -5.84 -3.88 -8.75
CA PHE A 116 -5.34 -4.09 -10.09
C PHE A 116 -5.66 -5.49 -10.58
N PHE A 117 -6.06 -5.63 -11.84
CA PHE A 117 -6.40 -6.90 -12.47
C PHE A 117 -5.66 -7.09 -13.79
N SER A 118 -5.10 -8.29 -14.00
CA SER A 118 -4.63 -8.76 -15.32
C SER A 118 -5.47 -9.97 -15.73
N LYS A 119 -5.90 -9.97 -17.00
CA LYS A 119 -6.52 -11.12 -17.64
C LYS A 119 -5.49 -12.20 -18.00
#